data_AF-A0A151JBQ9-F1
#
_entry.id   AF-A0A151JBQ9-F1
#
_cell.length_a   1.000
_cell.length_b   1.000
_cell.length_c   1.000
_cell.angle_alpha   90.00
_cell.angle_beta   90.00
_cell.angle_gamma   90.00
#
_symmetry.space_group_name_H-M   'P 1'
#
loop_
_entity.id
_entity.type
_entity.pdbx_description
1 polymer ?
#
loop_
_entity_poly.entity_id
_entity_poly.type
_entity_poly.pdbx_seq_one_letter_code
_entity_poly.pdbx_strand_id
1 'polypeptide(L)'
;MYMDLGLSKRKYKLLRTYNECLFGNKFYPSYENIQAAKKKCYPQNIIVNENGAKVKLQSLLDHTISQIMKLLSNQDFLDISTEELILHGKWGMDGASNQQNFKQKWSKNNDSDTNVMFDSTVFIICYVPLILTESNDSSRFYGEMIDHHL
;
A
#
# COMPACT_ATOMS: atom_id res chain seq x y z
N MET A 1 8.95 6.76 10.10
CA MET A 1 9.36 6.23 11.43
C MET A 1 8.70 4.90 11.79
N TYR A 2 7.38 4.80 12.00
CA TYR A 2 6.75 3.55 12.50
C TYR A 2 7.02 2.34 11.59
N MET A 3 6.89 2.53 10.28
CA MET A 3 7.14 1.49 9.27
C MET A 3 8.64 1.26 9.08
N ASP A 4 9.42 2.33 8.91
CA ASP A 4 10.87 2.27 8.65
C ASP A 4 11.64 1.54 9.75
N LEU A 5 11.20 1.67 11.01
CA LEU A 5 11.82 0.99 12.16
C LEU A 5 11.22 -0.41 12.43
N GLY A 6 10.31 -0.91 11.59
CA GLY A 6 9.70 -2.24 11.76
C GLY A 6 8.99 -2.43 13.10
N LEU A 7 8.38 -1.37 13.65
CA LEU A 7 7.82 -1.43 15.01
C LEU A 7 6.48 -2.17 15.04
N SER A 8 6.34 -3.09 15.99
CA SER A 8 5.01 -3.62 16.34
C SER A 8 4.20 -2.59 17.12
N LYS A 9 2.85 -2.71 17.11
CA LYS A 9 1.95 -1.88 17.93
C LYS A 9 2.39 -1.82 19.39
N ARG A 10 2.81 -2.95 19.97
CA ARG A 10 3.28 -3.03 21.36
C ARG A 10 4.58 -2.24 21.55
N LYS A 11 5.58 -2.47 20.70
CA LYS A 11 6.87 -1.78 20.77
C LYS A 11 6.70 -0.26 20.62
N TYR A 12 5.86 0.18 19.68
CA TYR A 12 5.56 1.59 19.48
C TYR A 12 4.90 2.24 20.70
N LYS A 13 3.88 1.59 21.28
CA LYS A 13 3.21 2.09 22.48
C LYS A 13 4.18 2.22 23.65
N LEU A 14 5.04 1.21 23.87
CA LEU A 14 6.08 1.27 24.90
C LEU A 14 7.04 2.44 24.64
N LEU A 15 7.58 2.55 23.42
CA LEU A 15 8.48 3.64 23.04
C LEU A 15 7.86 5.02 23.35
N ARG A 16 6.60 5.22 22.98
CA ARG A 16 5.87 6.45 23.25
C ARG A 16 5.75 6.72 24.76
N THR A 17 5.34 5.73 25.55
CA THR A 17 5.23 5.86 27.00
C THR A 17 6.57 6.19 27.65
N TYR A 18 7.65 5.49 27.27
CA TYR A 18 8.98 5.78 27.81
C TYR A 18 9.44 7.22 27.49
N ASN A 19 9.20 7.70 26.26
CA ASN A 19 9.55 9.07 25.89
C ASN A 19 8.70 10.12 26.64
N GLU A 20 7.41 9.85 26.81
CA GLU A 20 6.52 10.71 27.60
C GLU A 20 6.99 10.79 29.07
N CYS A 21 7.41 9.67 29.67
CA CYS A 21 7.96 9.64 31.03
C CYS A 21 9.30 10.38 31.17
N LEU A 22 10.19 10.27 30.18
CA LEU A 22 11.54 10.87 30.24
C LEU A 22 11.54 12.37 29.99
N PHE A 23 10.72 12.84 29.05
CA PHE A 23 10.80 14.21 28.55
C PHE A 23 9.56 15.05 28.86
N GLY A 24 8.52 14.48 29.49
CA GLY A 24 7.28 15.17 29.83
C GLY A 24 6.42 15.60 28.63
N ASN A 25 6.85 15.30 27.40
CA ASN A 25 6.24 15.77 26.16
C ASN A 25 5.79 14.61 25.25
N LYS A 26 4.69 14.83 24.53
CA LYS A 26 4.10 13.87 23.58
C LYS A 26 4.68 14.06 22.17
N PHE A 27 5.96 13.72 21.99
CA PHE A 27 6.62 13.84 20.67
C PHE A 27 6.00 12.93 19.60
N TYR A 28 5.50 11.77 20.00
CA TYR A 28 4.93 10.79 19.07
C TYR A 28 3.40 10.82 19.10
N PRO A 29 2.75 10.76 17.92
CA PRO A 29 1.30 10.73 17.84
C PRO A 29 0.72 9.51 18.57
N SER A 30 -0.59 9.51 18.86
CA SER A 30 -1.21 8.29 19.39
C SER A 30 -1.20 7.18 18.33
N TYR A 31 -1.36 5.94 18.77
CA TYR A 31 -1.52 4.84 17.82
C TYR A 31 -2.82 4.96 17.02
N GLU A 32 -3.88 5.58 17.55
CA GLU A 32 -5.09 5.84 16.76
C GLU A 32 -4.80 6.75 15.57
N ASN A 33 -3.96 7.78 15.75
CA ASN A 33 -3.57 8.66 14.65
C ASN A 33 -2.79 7.92 13.56
N ILE A 34 -1.89 7.00 13.94
CA ILE A 34 -1.21 6.11 12.98
C ILE A 34 -2.22 5.22 12.27
N GLN A 35 -3.19 4.65 13.00
CA GLN A 35 -4.21 3.79 12.41
C GLN A 35 -5.10 4.56 11.42
N ALA A 36 -5.48 5.79 11.76
CA ALA A 36 -6.23 6.68 10.88
C ALA A 36 -5.41 7.01 9.61
N ALA A 37 -4.11 7.31 9.76
CA ALA A 37 -3.22 7.53 8.63
C ALA A 37 -3.10 6.29 7.74
N LYS A 38 -2.94 5.08 8.32
CA LYS A 38 -2.93 3.81 7.57
C LYS A 38 -4.20 3.59 6.77
N LYS A 39 -5.37 3.83 7.38
CA LYS A 39 -6.67 3.69 6.71
C LYS A 39 -6.81 4.62 5.50
N LYS A 40 -6.26 5.84 5.57
CA LYS A 40 -6.24 6.77 4.44
C LYS A 40 -5.39 6.28 3.27
N CYS A 41 -4.48 5.32 3.49
CA CYS A 41 -3.64 4.75 2.45
C CYS A 41 -4.21 3.47 1.84
N TYR A 42 -5.35 2.95 2.31
CA TYR A 42 -5.96 1.74 1.73
C TYR A 42 -6.90 2.09 0.58
N PRO A 43 -6.80 1.39 -0.57
CA PRO A 43 -7.77 1.55 -1.65
C PRO A 43 -9.15 1.05 -1.21
N GLN A 44 -10.19 1.51 -1.89
CA GLN A 44 -11.56 1.06 -1.64
C GLN A 44 -11.81 -0.34 -2.23
N ASN A 45 -12.85 -1.02 -1.74
CA ASN A 45 -13.35 -2.29 -2.28
C ASN A 45 -12.33 -3.45 -2.26
N ILE A 46 -11.51 -3.52 -1.21
CA ILE A 46 -10.66 -4.69 -0.97
C ILE A 46 -11.56 -5.86 -0.55
N ILE A 47 -11.46 -6.97 -1.28
CA ILE A 47 -12.17 -8.22 -0.98
C ILE A 47 -11.13 -9.18 -0.41
N VAL A 48 -11.38 -9.66 0.81
CA VAL A 48 -10.53 -10.64 1.49
C VAL A 48 -11.37 -11.87 1.79
N ASN A 49 -10.86 -13.04 1.44
CA ASN A 49 -11.42 -14.34 1.80
C ASN A 49 -10.30 -15.27 2.31
N GLU A 50 -10.63 -16.53 2.58
CA GLU A 50 -9.64 -17.49 3.08
C GLU A 50 -8.54 -17.78 2.05
N ASN A 51 -8.84 -17.71 0.74
CA ASN A 51 -7.91 -17.99 -0.35
C ASN A 51 -7.03 -16.81 -0.74
N GLY A 52 -7.25 -15.62 -0.19
CA GLY A 52 -6.42 -14.46 -0.44
C GLY A 52 -7.19 -13.14 -0.45
N ALA A 53 -6.61 -12.16 -1.13
CA ALA A 53 -7.16 -10.82 -1.24
C ALA A 53 -7.06 -10.31 -2.66
N LYS A 54 -8.06 -9.54 -3.08
CA LYS A 54 -8.06 -8.84 -4.36
C LYS A 54 -8.69 -7.45 -4.24
N VAL A 55 -8.28 -6.57 -5.13
CA VAL A 55 -8.85 -5.22 -5.28
C VAL A 55 -9.16 -5.01 -6.75
N LYS A 56 -10.22 -4.24 -7.05
CA LYS A 56 -10.50 -3.85 -8.44
C LYS A 56 -9.37 -2.97 -8.96
N LEU A 57 -8.86 -3.26 -10.16
CA LEU A 57 -7.75 -2.49 -10.76
C LEU A 57 -8.06 -0.99 -10.80
N GLN A 58 -9.26 -0.61 -11.26
CA GLN A 58 -9.66 0.80 -11.28
C GLN A 58 -9.60 1.45 -9.90
N SER A 59 -10.12 0.79 -8.85
CA SER A 59 -10.06 1.31 -7.48
C SER A 59 -8.63 1.44 -6.95
N LEU A 60 -7.70 0.59 -7.40
CA LEU A 60 -6.28 0.70 -7.09
C LEU A 60 -5.66 1.91 -7.82
N LEU A 61 -5.94 2.08 -9.11
CA LEU A 61 -5.42 3.19 -9.92
C LEU A 61 -5.94 4.54 -9.43
N ASP A 62 -7.25 4.69 -9.21
CA ASP A 62 -7.88 5.92 -8.71
C ASP A 62 -7.26 6.34 -7.36
N HIS A 63 -7.09 5.38 -6.46
CA HIS A 63 -6.48 5.62 -5.15
C HIS A 63 -5.01 6.02 -5.29
N THR A 64 -4.26 5.36 -6.18
CA THR A 64 -2.85 5.65 -6.44
C THR A 64 -2.69 7.07 -7.00
N ILE A 65 -3.49 7.44 -7.99
CA ILE A 65 -3.52 8.79 -8.57
C ILE A 65 -3.88 9.81 -7.49
N SER A 66 -4.94 9.58 -6.71
CA SER A 66 -5.33 10.49 -5.62
C SER A 66 -4.19 10.74 -4.63
N GLN A 67 -3.35 9.74 -4.35
CA GLN A 67 -2.20 9.90 -3.47
C GLN A 67 -1.05 10.63 -4.16
N ILE A 68 -0.75 10.35 -5.43
CA ILE A 68 0.25 11.09 -6.22
C ILE A 68 -0.13 12.57 -6.30
N MET A 69 -1.38 12.89 -6.60
CA MET A 69 -1.86 14.28 -6.70
C MET A 69 -1.71 15.05 -5.37
N LYS A 70 -1.77 14.38 -4.22
CA LYS A 70 -1.53 15.03 -2.91
C LYS A 70 -0.05 15.31 -2.63
N LEU A 71 0.85 14.67 -3.35
CA LEU A 71 2.29 14.89 -3.23
C LEU A 71 2.78 16.01 -4.14
N LEU A 72 2.02 16.35 -5.19
CA LEU A 72 2.33 17.48 -6.05
C LEU A 72 2.28 18.79 -5.27
N SER A 73 3.27 19.64 -5.52
CA SER A 73 3.36 20.98 -4.95
C SER A 73 2.42 21.95 -5.67
N ASN A 74 2.13 23.09 -5.05
CA ASN A 74 1.32 24.14 -5.69
C ASN A 74 1.96 24.66 -6.99
N GLN A 75 3.29 24.61 -7.12
CA GLN A 75 3.99 24.99 -8.35
C GLN A 75 3.74 23.96 -9.46
N ASP A 76 3.84 22.67 -9.13
CA ASP A 76 3.53 21.58 -10.08
C ASP A 76 2.11 21.74 -10.65
N PHE A 77 1.15 22.13 -9.81
CA PHE A 77 -0.23 22.40 -10.25
C PHE A 77 -0.39 23.60 -11.18
N LEU A 78 0.40 24.66 -10.98
CA LEU A 78 0.36 25.86 -11.84
C LEU A 78 1.03 25.59 -13.19
N ASP A 79 2.01 24.70 -13.21
CA ASP A 79 2.75 24.34 -14.41
C ASP A 79 2.00 23.32 -15.29
N ILE A 80 0.94 22.70 -14.77
CA ILE A 80 0.05 21.83 -15.54
C ILE A 80 -0.77 22.69 -16.49
N SER A 81 -0.51 22.54 -17.79
CA SER A 81 -1.13 23.34 -18.84
C SER A 81 -2.38 22.68 -19.47
N THR A 82 -2.59 21.40 -19.19
CA THR A 82 -3.64 20.57 -19.79
C THR A 82 -4.64 20.04 -18.76
N GLU A 83 -5.89 19.83 -19.19
CA GLU A 83 -6.92 19.17 -18.37
C GLU A 83 -6.76 17.64 -18.28
N GLU A 84 -5.89 17.06 -19.11
CA GLU A 84 -5.69 15.60 -19.20
C GLU A 84 -4.25 15.20 -18.88
N LEU A 85 -4.10 14.32 -17.90
CA LEU A 85 -2.82 13.73 -17.51
C LEU A 85 -2.83 12.22 -17.79
N ILE A 86 -1.68 11.70 -18.18
CA ILE A 86 -1.47 10.28 -18.49
C ILE A 86 -0.57 9.66 -17.43
N LEU A 87 -1.09 8.66 -16.71
CA LEU A 87 -0.30 7.85 -15.79
C LEU A 87 0.26 6.64 -16.53
N HIS A 88 1.58 6.62 -16.69
CA HIS A 88 2.33 5.47 -17.15
C HIS A 88 2.71 4.58 -15.97
N GLY A 89 2.51 3.27 -16.11
CA GLY A 89 2.89 2.30 -15.10
C GLY A 89 3.24 0.96 -15.70
N LYS A 90 3.84 0.10 -14.87
CA LYS A 90 4.12 -1.31 -15.20
C LYS A 90 3.33 -2.20 -14.27
N TRP A 91 3.01 -3.40 -14.74
CA TRP A 91 2.41 -4.44 -13.92
C TRP A 91 3.11 -5.76 -14.14
N GLY A 92 2.99 -6.66 -13.17
CA GLY A 92 3.61 -7.97 -13.23
C GLY A 92 2.99 -8.91 -12.21
N MET A 93 3.39 -10.18 -12.27
CA MET A 93 2.94 -11.20 -11.34
C MET A 93 4.07 -12.17 -11.07
N ASP A 94 4.12 -12.71 -9.86
CA ASP A 94 5.10 -13.71 -9.47
C ASP A 94 4.53 -14.66 -8.41
N GLY A 95 5.11 -15.86 -8.34
CA GLY A 95 4.73 -16.90 -7.39
C GLY A 95 5.92 -17.37 -6.57
N ALA A 96 5.73 -17.50 -5.26
CA ALA A 96 6.72 -18.03 -4.33
C ALA A 96 6.18 -19.27 -3.60
N SER A 97 7.01 -20.31 -3.51
CA SER A 97 6.73 -21.52 -2.73
C SER A 97 7.44 -21.51 -1.38
N ASN A 98 7.32 -22.60 -0.61
CA ASN A 98 7.93 -22.79 0.72
C ASN A 98 7.54 -21.73 1.76
N GLN A 99 6.32 -21.22 1.68
CA GLN A 99 5.75 -20.41 2.75
C GLN A 99 5.43 -21.26 3.98
N GLN A 100 5.38 -20.63 5.16
CA GLN A 100 5.02 -21.33 6.39
C GLN A 100 3.56 -21.74 6.36
N ASN A 101 3.29 -23.03 6.62
CA ASN A 101 1.94 -23.54 6.70
C ASN A 101 1.30 -23.20 8.05
N PHE A 102 0.14 -22.56 8.01
CA PHE A 102 -0.66 -22.32 9.20
C PHE A 102 -1.62 -23.49 9.46
N LYS A 103 -1.83 -23.82 10.73
CA LYS A 103 -2.84 -24.82 11.17
C LYS A 103 -4.24 -24.21 11.21
N GLN A 104 -4.57 -23.37 10.22
CA GLN A 104 -5.87 -22.73 10.12
C GLN A 104 -6.92 -23.75 9.65
N LYS A 105 -8.13 -23.65 10.21
CA LYS A 105 -9.27 -24.44 9.74
C LYS A 105 -9.84 -23.78 8.48
N TRP A 106 -9.82 -24.50 7.37
CA TRP A 106 -10.43 -24.09 6.10
C TRP A 106 -11.93 -24.37 6.09
N SER A 107 -12.71 -23.51 5.45
CA SER A 107 -14.12 -23.79 5.20
C SER A 107 -14.25 -24.92 4.15
N LYS A 108 -15.03 -25.96 4.46
CA LYS A 108 -15.21 -27.09 3.52
C LYS A 108 -16.22 -26.67 2.46
N ASN A 109 -15.82 -26.64 1.19
CA ASN A 109 -16.79 -26.67 0.11
C ASN A 109 -17.39 -28.08 0.04
N ASN A 110 -18.72 -28.16 -0.05
CA ASN A 110 -19.47 -29.42 -0.15
C ASN A 110 -19.29 -30.13 -1.51
N ASP A 111 -18.55 -29.52 -2.44
CA ASP A 111 -18.25 -30.09 -3.75
C ASP A 111 -16.96 -30.90 -3.68
N SER A 112 -17.16 -32.22 -3.67
CA SER A 112 -16.24 -33.32 -4.06
C SER A 112 -14.76 -33.23 -3.65
N ASP A 113 -14.34 -34.30 -2.98
CA ASP A 113 -12.98 -34.74 -2.66
C ASP A 113 -11.82 -34.15 -3.51
N THR A 114 -10.75 -33.76 -2.79
CA THR A 114 -9.31 -33.63 -3.19
C THR A 114 -8.63 -32.26 -3.27
N ASN A 115 -9.30 -31.11 -3.09
CA ASN A 115 -8.56 -29.86 -2.92
C ASN A 115 -8.11 -29.66 -1.47
N VAL A 116 -7.04 -30.38 -1.07
CA VAL A 116 -6.29 -30.03 0.14
C VAL A 116 -5.67 -28.67 -0.11
N MET A 117 -6.24 -27.65 0.52
CA MET A 117 -5.76 -26.29 0.37
C MET A 117 -4.50 -26.09 1.21
N PHE A 118 -3.41 -25.76 0.53
CA PHE A 118 -2.12 -25.50 1.16
C PHE A 118 -1.77 -24.02 1.01
N ASP A 119 -1.40 -23.38 2.11
CA ASP A 119 -0.89 -22.01 2.19
C ASP A 119 0.64 -21.92 2.02
N SER A 120 1.28 -23.03 1.60
CA SER A 120 2.71 -23.13 1.32
C SER A 120 3.16 -22.31 0.10
N THR A 121 2.21 -21.80 -0.69
CA THR A 121 2.49 -21.05 -1.92
C THR A 121 1.70 -19.75 -1.93
N VAL A 122 2.36 -18.67 -2.35
CA VAL A 122 1.76 -17.35 -2.50
C VAL A 122 1.96 -16.89 -3.94
N PHE A 123 0.91 -16.32 -4.52
CA PHE A 123 0.93 -15.72 -5.85
C PHE A 123 0.46 -14.28 -5.74
N ILE A 124 1.20 -13.34 -6.31
CA ILE A 124 0.96 -11.91 -6.16
C ILE A 124 0.95 -11.25 -7.53
N ILE A 125 0.00 -10.34 -7.73
CA ILE A 125 -0.04 -9.42 -8.87
C ILE A 125 0.25 -8.01 -8.34
N CYS A 126 1.16 -7.31 -9.00
CA CYS A 126 1.61 -5.97 -8.62
C CYS A 126 1.42 -4.98 -9.77
N TYR A 127 1.11 -3.74 -9.42
CA TYR A 127 1.14 -2.57 -10.31
C TYR A 127 2.05 -1.51 -9.69
N VAL A 128 2.86 -0.86 -10.51
CA VAL A 128 3.79 0.19 -10.10
C VAL A 128 3.58 1.41 -11.01
N PRO A 129 3.11 2.56 -10.49
CA PRO A 129 3.11 3.80 -11.25
C PRO A 129 4.57 4.21 -11.49
N LEU A 130 4.87 4.72 -12.68
CA LEU A 130 6.22 5.11 -13.06
C LEU A 130 6.30 6.62 -13.29
N ILE A 131 5.42 7.16 -14.14
CA ILE A 131 5.52 8.53 -14.62
C ILE A 131 4.12 9.10 -14.83
N LEU A 132 3.91 10.36 -14.45
CA LEU A 132 2.74 11.15 -14.79
C LEU A 132 3.15 12.26 -15.76
N THR A 133 2.52 12.33 -16.93
CA THR A 133 2.81 13.30 -17.99
C THR A 133 1.56 14.04 -18.45
N GLU A 134 1.73 15.19 -19.10
CA GLU A 134 0.66 15.83 -19.86
C GLU A 134 0.39 15.07 -21.16
N SER A 135 -0.85 15.10 -21.64
CA SER A 135 -1.23 14.48 -22.92
C SER A 135 -0.56 15.14 -24.14
N ASN A 136 -0.29 16.44 -24.05
CA ASN A 136 0.25 17.24 -25.16
C ASN A 136 1.79 17.34 -25.15
N ASP A 137 2.44 17.02 -24.04
CA ASP A 137 3.90 17.10 -23.91
C ASP A 137 4.42 15.95 -23.01
N SER A 138 4.89 14.89 -23.65
CA SER A 138 5.48 13.72 -22.98
C SER A 138 6.85 14.01 -22.36
N SER A 139 7.39 15.23 -22.50
CA SER A 139 8.70 15.61 -21.94
C SER A 139 8.63 16.20 -20.53
N ARG A 140 7.44 16.58 -20.06
CA ARG A 140 7.22 17.10 -18.70
C ARG A 140 6.75 16.00 -17.76
N PHE A 141 7.49 15.85 -16.67
CA PHE A 141 7.31 14.78 -15.69
C PHE A 141 6.90 15.35 -14.35
N TYR A 142 5.80 14.85 -13.81
CA TYR A 142 5.29 15.26 -12.51
C TYR A 142 5.46 14.10 -11.51
N GLY A 143 6.32 14.33 -10.52
CA GLY A 143 6.64 13.35 -9.49
C GLY A 143 7.52 12.21 -9.98
N GLU A 144 8.84 12.35 -9.82
CA GLU A 144 9.69 11.15 -9.70
C GLU A 144 9.29 10.44 -8.40
N MET A 145 8.75 9.23 -8.51
CA MET A 145 8.69 8.35 -7.34
C MET A 145 10.13 7.99 -7.00
N ILE A 146 10.69 8.67 -5.99
CA ILE A 146 12.04 8.45 -5.48
C ILE A 146 12.24 6.94 -5.30
N ASP A 147 13.15 6.36 -6.08
CA ASP A 147 13.71 5.05 -5.81
C ASP A 147 14.44 5.17 -4.48
N HIS A 148 13.72 4.84 -3.39
CA HIS A 148 14.36 4.48 -2.15
C HIS A 148 15.05 3.15 -2.40
N HIS A 149 16.29 3.21 -2.90
CA HIS A 149 17.22 2.10 -2.80
C HIS A 149 17.25 1.65 -1.34
N LEU A 150 16.71 0.45 -1.11
CA LEU A 150 16.83 -0.32 0.11
C LEU A 150 18.30 -0.68 0.37
#